data_AF-F8E2Z7-F1
#
_entry.id   AF-F8E2Z7-F1
#
_cell.length_a   1.000
_cell.length_b   1.000
_cell.length_c   1.000
_cell.angle_alpha   90.00
_cell.angle_beta   90.00
_cell.angle_gamma   90.00
#
_symmetry.space_group_name_H-M   'P 1'
#
loop_
_entity.id
_entity.type
_entity.pdbx_description
1 polymer ?
#
loop_
_entity_poly.entity_id
_entity_poly.type
_entity_poly.pdbx_seq_one_letter_code
_entity_poly.pdbx_strand_id
1 'polypeptide(L)' 'MLKDAETDPILGKMKVHSLLVSLPKVGKVKAEEIMNQLEIAPTRRLRGLGDRQRRALLEHFGFEV' A
#
# COMPACT_ATOMS: atom_id res chain seq x y z
N MET A 1 3.44 -6.24 -8.00
CA MET A 1 2.29 -5.39 -7.65
C MET A 1 2.64 -3.90 -7.58
N LEU A 2 3.49 -3.44 -6.63
CA LEU A 2 3.80 -1.99 -6.53
C LEU A 2 4.59 -1.45 -7.73
N LYS A 3 5.55 -2.23 -8.26
CA LYS A 3 6.28 -1.91 -9.50
C LYS A 3 5.33 -1.91 -10.70
N ASP A 4 4.51 -2.95 -10.83
CA ASP A 4 3.55 -3.08 -11.93
C ASP A 4 2.49 -1.97 -11.94
N ALA A 5 2.10 -1.43 -10.78
CA ALA A 5 1.14 -0.34 -10.67
C ALA A 5 1.61 1.01 -11.25
N GLU A 6 2.91 1.14 -11.57
CA GLU A 6 3.45 2.31 -12.30
C GLU A 6 3.05 2.28 -13.78
N THR A 7 3.04 1.10 -14.38
CA THR A 7 2.84 0.90 -15.82
C THR A 7 1.44 0.40 -16.14
N ASP A 8 0.84 -0.40 -15.26
CA ASP A 8 -0.52 -0.92 -15.39
C ASP A 8 -1.55 0.08 -14.85
N PRO A 9 -2.40 0.65 -15.74
CA PRO A 9 -3.41 1.64 -15.34
C PRO A 9 -4.53 1.08 -14.46
N ILE A 10 -4.78 -0.24 -14.50
CA ILE A 10 -5.77 -0.92 -13.66
C ILE A 10 -5.22 -1.06 -12.24
N LEU A 11 -4.00 -1.60 -12.10
CA LEU A 11 -3.33 -1.72 -10.81
C LEU A 11 -3.08 -0.36 -10.17
N GLY A 12 -2.67 0.64 -10.95
CA GLY A 12 -2.44 2.00 -10.46
C GLY A 12 -3.69 2.64 -9.82
N LYS A 13 -4.89 2.24 -10.24
CA LYS A 13 -6.17 2.70 -9.68
C LYS A 13 -6.56 1.92 -8.41
N MET A 14 -5.92 0.83 -8.04
CA MET A 14 -6.29 0.09 -6.85
C MET A 14 -6.07 0.92 -5.56
N LYS A 15 -6.97 0.81 -4.59
CA LYS A 15 -6.80 1.43 -3.27
C LYS A 15 -5.73 0.70 -2.48
N VAL A 16 -4.86 1.44 -1.79
CA VAL A 16 -3.82 0.87 -0.93
C VAL A 16 -4.45 0.02 0.17
N HIS A 17 -5.53 0.51 0.78
CA HIS A 17 -6.30 -0.24 1.78
C HIS A 17 -6.75 -1.62 1.29
N SER A 18 -7.27 -1.70 0.07
CA SER A 18 -7.74 -2.98 -0.52
C SER A 18 -6.58 -3.97 -0.70
N LEU A 19 -5.41 -3.48 -1.11
CA LEU A 19 -4.20 -4.29 -1.18
C LEU A 19 -3.82 -4.80 0.21
N LEU A 20 -3.77 -3.93 1.23
CA LEU A 20 -3.40 -4.33 2.59
C LEU A 20 -4.33 -5.39 3.15
N VAL A 21 -5.65 -5.24 3.01
CA VAL A 21 -6.64 -6.22 3.50
C VAL A 21 -6.57 -7.56 2.75
N SER A 22 -6.02 -7.59 1.52
CA SER A 22 -5.81 -8.84 0.78
C SER A 22 -4.58 -9.64 1.26
N LEU A 23 -3.73 -9.06 2.12
CA LEU A 23 -2.55 -9.73 2.63
C LEU A 23 -2.92 -10.74 3.74
N PRO A 24 -2.20 -11.87 3.84
CA PRO A 24 -2.41 -12.82 4.93
C PRO A 24 -2.17 -12.12 6.27
N LYS A 25 -3.07 -12.36 7.24
CA LYS A 25 -3.02 -11.82 8.61
C LYS A 25 -3.25 -10.29 8.72
N VAL A 26 -3.69 -9.61 7.65
CA VAL A 26 -4.04 -8.18 7.69
C VAL A 26 -5.54 -8.00 7.47
N GLY A 27 -6.28 -7.75 8.56
CA GLY A 27 -7.70 -7.37 8.49
C GLY A 27 -7.92 -5.87 8.27
N LYS A 28 -9.19 -5.44 8.17
CA LYS A 28 -9.57 -4.02 7.97
C LYS A 28 -8.94 -3.09 9.03
N VAL A 29 -9.09 -3.44 10.31
CA VAL A 29 -8.55 -2.65 11.43
C VAL A 29 -7.02 -2.55 11.32
N LYS A 30 -6.34 -3.67 11.03
CA LYS A 30 -4.88 -3.68 10.92
C LYS A 30 -4.39 -2.87 9.72
N ALA A 31 -5.10 -2.93 8.59
CA ALA A 31 -4.81 -2.11 7.43
C ALA A 31 -4.93 -0.61 7.74
N GLU A 32 -5.97 -0.19 8.45
CA GLU A 32 -6.14 1.20 8.89
C GLU A 32 -5.03 1.66 9.85
N GLU A 33 -4.65 0.82 10.83
CA GLU A 33 -3.52 1.10 11.72
C GLU A 33 -2.21 1.31 10.94
N ILE A 34 -1.89 0.40 10.02
CA ILE A 34 -0.67 0.49 9.20
C ILE A 34 -0.70 1.75 8.35
N MET A 35 -1.83 2.06 7.70
CA MET A 35 -1.96 3.28 6.91
C MET A 35 -1.77 4.54 7.75
N ASN A 36 -2.31 4.57 8.97
CA ASN A 36 -2.12 5.69 9.90
C ASN A 36 -0.66 5.82 10.35
N GLN A 37 -0.02 4.71 10.72
CA GLN A 37 1.40 4.68 11.12
C GLN A 37 2.34 5.16 10.00
N LEU A 38 1.98 4.88 8.74
CA LEU A 38 2.76 5.25 7.56
C LEU A 38 2.31 6.58 6.92
N GLU A 39 1.41 7.32 7.57
CA GLU A 39 0.85 8.60 7.09
C GLU A 39 0.25 8.49 5.67
N ILE A 40 -0.41 7.37 5.38
CA ILE A 40 -1.09 7.10 4.10
C ILE A 40 -2.57 7.42 4.23
N ALA A 41 -3.04 8.40 3.46
CA ALA A 41 -4.45 8.78 3.45
C ALA A 41 -5.38 7.59 3.08
N PRO A 42 -6.58 7.46 3.67
CA PRO A 42 -7.51 6.35 3.41
C PRO A 42 -7.96 6.22 1.94
N THR A 43 -7.95 7.34 1.21
CA THR A 43 -8.34 7.43 -0.19
C THR A 43 -7.18 7.14 -1.16
N ARG A 44 -5.97 6.88 -0.64
CA ARG A 44 -4.76 6.72 -1.45
C ARG A 44 -4.84 5.47 -2.34
N ARG A 45 -4.32 5.61 -3.57
CA ARG A 45 -4.21 4.55 -4.58
C ARG A 45 -2.74 4.19 -4.83
N LEU A 46 -2.47 3.02 -5.41
CA LEU A 46 -1.10 2.51 -5.61
C LEU A 46 -0.21 3.47 -6.42
N ARG A 47 -0.75 4.08 -7.48
CA ARG A 47 -0.01 5.08 -8.28
C ARG A 47 0.21 6.40 -7.55
N GLY A 48 -0.60 6.71 -6.52
CA GLY A 48 -0.47 7.92 -5.73
C GLY A 48 0.46 7.79 -4.51
N LEU A 49 1.00 6.59 -4.24
CA LEU A 49 1.99 6.39 -3.19
C LEU A 49 3.32 7.01 -3.60
N GLY A 50 3.80 7.99 -2.84
CA GLY A 50 5.13 8.55 -3.03
C GLY A 50 6.23 7.58 -2.58
N ASP A 51 7.47 7.81 -3.03
CA ASP A 51 8.60 6.88 -2.80
C ASP A 51 8.86 6.59 -1.33
N ARG A 52 8.70 7.58 -0.44
CA ARG A 52 8.82 7.38 1.01
C ARG A 52 7.78 6.41 1.54
N GLN A 53 6.52 6.52 1.10
CA GLN A 53 5.43 5.65 1.55
C GLN A 53 5.56 4.24 0.99
N ARG A 54 6.03 4.11 -0.26
CA ARG A 54 6.32 2.81 -0.87
C ARG A 54 7.42 2.08 -0.12
N ARG A 55 8.54 2.77 0.16
CA ARG A 55 9.64 2.20 0.95
C ARG A 55 9.19 1.80 2.34
N ALA A 56 8.45 2.66 3.04
CA ALA A 56 7.96 2.35 4.38
C ALA A 56 6.99 1.16 4.39
N LEU A 57 6.15 0.99 3.35
CA LEU A 57 5.32 -0.20 3.18
C LEU A 57 6.16 -1.46 2.95
N LEU A 58 7.16 -1.40 2.07
CA LEU A 58 8.04 -2.55 1.80
C LEU A 58 8.80 -2.96 3.07
N GLU A 59 9.38 -1.98 3.77
CA GLU A 59 10.09 -2.18 5.03
C GLU A 59 9.18 -2.76 6.14
N HIS A 60 7.95 -2.25 6.28
CA HIS A 60 6.99 -2.76 7.27
C HIS A 60 6.67 -4.25 7.09
N PHE A 61 6.63 -4.73 5.84
CA PHE A 61 6.36 -6.13 5.53
C PHE A 61 7.63 -6.96 5.28
N GLY A 62 8.81 -6.40 5.50
CA GLY A 62 10.09 -7.09 5.33
C GLY A 62 10.43 -7.43 3.87
N PHE A 63 9.87 -6.69 2.91
CA PHE A 63 10.26 -6.79 1.51
C PHE A 63 11.46 -5.88 1.24
N GLU A 64 12.46 -6.38 0.51
CA GLU A 64 13.59 -5.58 0.06
C GLU A 64 13.13 -4.45 -0.88
N VAL A 65 13.76 -3.28 -0.73
CA VAL A 65 13.52 -2.06 -1.51
C VAL A 65 14.24 -2.14 -2.85
#